data_AF-A0AAQ4F8B9-F1
#
_entry.id   AF-A0AAQ4F8B9-F1
#
_cell.length_a   1.000
_cell.length_b   1.000
_cell.length_c   1.000
_cell.angle_alpha   90.00
_cell.angle_beta   90.00
_cell.angle_gamma   90.00
#
_symmetry.space_group_name_H-M   'P 1'
#
loop_
_entity.id
_entity.type
_entity.pdbx_description
1 polymer ?
#
loop_
_entity_poly.entity_id
_entity_poly.type
_entity_poly.pdbx_seq_one_letter_code
_entity_poly.pdbx_strand_id
1 'polypeptide(L)'
;MKVLVVIALLGVAAARPGARHRREAYLLPDGAELLLGTVKTTFKCPSDGYFADVDNDCKVFHICHDAFGPEGAVGHEMQQFSFLCGNQTMFNQLSLTCAYEDDAVPCENAKDFYYLNANIGDPKAEFLSDNDIQRAAPLVPSLKAHGAGLSAGPVQAPPAVGLAPGLVRPPSGGLPRTPPRGLGRGAASELKEVTVTAPPTTPSPPSTTQKEE
;
A
#
# COMPACT_ATOMS: atom_id res chain seq x y z
N MET A 1 16.26 -33.42 -64.99
CA MET A 1 15.54 -32.15 -64.82
C MET A 1 15.11 -32.05 -63.38
N LYS A 2 15.49 -30.94 -62.73
CA LYS A 2 15.33 -30.66 -61.30
C LYS A 2 13.91 -30.13 -61.07
N VAL A 3 13.08 -30.84 -60.32
CA VAL A 3 11.86 -30.27 -59.74
C VAL A 3 12.11 -30.16 -58.25
N LEU A 4 12.49 -28.96 -57.83
CA LEU A 4 12.70 -28.59 -56.44
C LEU A 4 11.34 -28.57 -55.74
N VAL A 5 11.10 -29.59 -54.92
CA VAL A 5 10.01 -29.60 -53.94
C VAL A 5 10.43 -28.66 -52.81
N VAL A 6 10.09 -27.38 -52.93
CA VAL A 6 10.19 -26.42 -51.83
C VAL A 6 8.90 -26.53 -51.02
N ILE A 7 8.86 -27.49 -50.10
CA ILE A 7 7.86 -27.50 -49.04
C ILE A 7 8.22 -26.33 -48.13
N ALA A 8 7.54 -25.21 -48.34
CA ALA A 8 7.55 -24.10 -47.42
C ALA A 8 6.93 -24.59 -46.10
N LEU A 9 7.79 -25.00 -45.17
CA LEU A 9 7.45 -25.13 -43.77
C LEU A 9 7.08 -23.73 -43.27
N LEU A 10 5.79 -23.40 -43.40
CA LEU A 10 5.18 -22.32 -42.64
C LEU A 10 5.30 -22.72 -41.17
N GLY A 11 6.39 -22.28 -40.54
CA GLY A 11 6.56 -22.35 -39.11
C GLY A 11 5.40 -21.62 -38.48
N VAL A 12 4.47 -22.37 -37.91
CA VAL A 12 3.49 -21.83 -36.99
C VAL A 12 4.30 -21.34 -35.81
N ALA A 13 4.60 -20.04 -35.80
CA ALA A 13 5.10 -19.37 -34.62
C ALA A 13 3.99 -19.49 -33.57
N ALA A 14 4.09 -20.52 -32.73
CA ALA A 14 3.32 -20.58 -31.51
C ALA A 14 3.68 -19.31 -30.74
N ALA A 15 2.80 -18.32 -30.76
CA ALA A 15 2.87 -17.18 -29.89
C ALA A 15 2.91 -17.74 -28.47
N ARG A 16 4.10 -17.79 -27.88
CA ARG A 16 4.23 -18.09 -26.46
C ARG A 16 3.35 -17.06 -25.76
N PRO A 17 2.37 -17.46 -24.93
CA PRO A 17 1.66 -16.50 -24.11
C PRO A 17 2.75 -15.73 -23.37
N GLY A 18 2.85 -14.43 -23.68
CA GLY A 18 3.83 -13.56 -23.06
C GLY A 18 3.66 -13.74 -21.55
N ALA A 19 4.76 -14.05 -20.86
CA ALA A 19 4.77 -14.05 -19.41
C ALA A 19 4.15 -12.71 -18.99
N ARG A 20 2.93 -12.74 -18.47
CA ARG A 20 2.33 -11.53 -17.92
C ARG A 20 3.32 -11.07 -16.86
N HIS A 21 3.64 -9.78 -16.89
CA HIS A 21 4.44 -9.15 -15.85
C HIS A 21 3.72 -9.41 -14.53
N ARG A 22 4.13 -10.48 -13.84
CA ARG A 22 3.99 -10.61 -12.41
C ARG A 22 4.70 -9.39 -11.90
N ARG A 23 3.97 -8.35 -11.48
CA ARG A 23 4.58 -7.20 -10.82
C ARG A 23 5.48 -7.79 -9.74
N GLU A 24 6.77 -7.56 -9.87
CA GLU A 24 7.77 -8.37 -9.18
C GLU A 24 7.60 -8.15 -7.68
N ALA A 25 7.42 -9.24 -6.93
CA ALA A 25 7.40 -9.15 -5.48
C ALA A 25 8.73 -8.53 -5.02
N TYR A 26 8.71 -7.70 -3.97
CA TYR A 26 9.88 -6.99 -3.46
C TYR A 26 10.47 -5.90 -4.36
N LEU A 27 9.67 -5.28 -5.24
CA LEU A 27 10.01 -3.98 -5.83
C LEU A 27 9.88 -2.87 -4.79
N LEU A 28 10.93 -2.69 -3.98
CA LEU A 28 11.01 -1.65 -2.96
C LEU A 28 11.60 -0.35 -3.55
N PRO A 29 11.38 0.81 -2.90
CA PRO A 29 12.00 2.06 -3.32
C PRO A 29 13.54 1.99 -3.31
N ASP A 30 14.19 2.75 -4.19
CA ASP A 30 15.65 2.84 -4.25
C ASP A 30 16.24 3.19 -2.88
N GLY A 31 17.24 2.41 -2.44
CA GLY A 31 17.93 2.62 -1.16
C GLY A 31 17.24 1.99 0.05
N ALA A 32 16.17 1.21 -0.14
CA ALA A 32 15.54 0.42 0.93
C ALA A 32 16.54 -0.53 1.63
N GLU A 33 17.54 -1.02 0.90
CA GLU A 33 18.59 -1.91 1.40
C GLU A 33 19.46 -1.24 2.46
N LEU A 34 19.57 0.09 2.46
CA LEU A 34 20.30 0.82 3.50
C LEU A 34 19.58 0.78 4.85
N LEU A 35 18.25 0.65 4.83
CA LEU A 35 17.41 0.60 6.04
C LEU A 35 17.13 -0.83 6.49
N LEU A 36 17.01 -1.76 5.54
CA LEU A 36 16.65 -3.15 5.78
C LEU A 36 17.85 -4.10 5.85
N GLY A 37 19.00 -3.71 5.28
CA GLY A 37 20.08 -4.64 5.00
C GLY A 37 19.68 -5.65 3.93
N THR A 38 19.90 -6.93 4.20
CA THR A 38 19.54 -8.02 3.28
C THR A 38 18.07 -8.39 3.44
N VAL A 39 17.26 -8.13 2.41
CA VAL A 39 15.84 -8.49 2.38
C VAL A 39 15.66 -9.95 2.02
N LYS A 40 14.95 -10.71 2.85
CA LYS A 40 14.56 -12.09 2.58
C LYS A 40 13.30 -12.12 1.70
N THR A 41 13.35 -12.80 0.57
CA THR A 41 12.25 -12.84 -0.41
C THR A 41 11.39 -14.12 -0.30
N THR A 42 11.22 -14.61 0.93
CA THR A 42 10.59 -15.89 1.27
C THR A 42 9.08 -15.82 1.42
N PHE A 43 8.51 -14.63 1.63
CA PHE A 43 7.07 -14.46 1.82
C PHE A 43 6.24 -14.92 0.61
N LYS A 44 5.07 -15.49 0.91
CA LYS A 44 4.04 -15.86 -0.07
C LYS A 44 2.67 -15.43 0.43
N CYS A 45 1.90 -14.79 -0.44
CA CYS A 45 0.53 -14.39 -0.15
C CYS A 45 -0.33 -15.61 0.19
N PRO A 46 -0.90 -15.70 1.41
CA PRO A 46 -1.79 -16.79 1.77
C PRO A 46 -3.23 -16.56 1.30
N SER A 47 -3.68 -15.31 1.25
CA SER A 47 -5.01 -14.88 0.83
C SER A 47 -4.98 -13.38 0.52
N ASP A 48 -6.14 -12.80 0.18
CA ASP A 48 -6.30 -11.35 0.12
C ASP A 48 -6.07 -10.71 1.48
N GLY A 49 -5.40 -9.56 1.49
CA GLY A 49 -5.17 -8.77 2.70
C GLY A 49 -3.77 -8.17 2.81
N TYR A 50 -3.47 -7.68 4.01
CA TYR A 50 -2.22 -7.03 4.39
C TYR A 50 -1.47 -7.95 5.37
N PHE A 51 -0.20 -8.18 5.12
CA PHE A 51 0.59 -9.18 5.83
C PHE A 51 1.94 -8.63 6.25
N ALA A 52 2.23 -8.68 7.54
CA ALA A 52 3.55 -8.40 8.09
C ALA A 52 4.56 -9.44 7.60
N ASP A 53 5.71 -9.01 7.07
CA ASP A 53 6.78 -9.92 6.69
C ASP A 53 7.67 -10.22 7.90
N VAL A 54 7.35 -11.31 8.60
CA VAL A 54 8.09 -11.71 9.80
C VAL A 54 9.54 -12.08 9.52
N ASP A 55 9.87 -12.48 8.28
CA ASP A 55 11.23 -12.86 7.91
C ASP A 55 12.15 -11.63 7.76
N ASN A 56 11.54 -10.44 7.64
CA ASN A 56 12.17 -9.12 7.51
C ASN A 56 11.82 -8.20 8.70
N ASP A 57 11.68 -8.77 9.91
CA ASP A 57 11.40 -8.06 11.16
C ASP A 57 10.17 -7.13 11.08
N CYS A 58 9.20 -7.47 10.23
CA CYS A 58 7.99 -6.67 9.97
C CYS A 58 8.28 -5.24 9.48
N LYS A 59 9.52 -4.91 9.12
CA LYS A 59 9.88 -3.65 8.47
C LYS A 59 9.38 -3.60 7.03
N VAL A 60 9.20 -4.77 6.43
CA VAL A 60 8.50 -4.97 5.16
C VAL A 60 7.12 -5.56 5.44
N PHE A 61 6.13 -5.14 4.66
CA PHE A 61 4.82 -5.76 4.63
C PHE A 61 4.34 -5.94 3.20
N HIS A 62 3.37 -6.83 3.01
CA HIS A 62 2.84 -7.18 1.71
C HIS A 62 1.33 -6.93 1.65
N ILE A 63 0.88 -6.38 0.54
CA ILE A 63 -0.54 -6.37 0.18
C ILE A 63 -0.73 -7.46 -0.88
N CYS A 64 -1.69 -8.33 -0.63
CA CYS A 64 -2.03 -9.46 -1.47
C CYS A 64 -3.42 -9.29 -2.05
N HIS A 65 -3.56 -9.59 -3.35
CA HIS A 65 -4.82 -9.48 -4.07
C HIS A 65 -4.97 -10.61 -5.08
N ASP A 66 -6.11 -11.28 -5.07
CA ASP A 66 -6.50 -12.31 -6.03
C ASP A 66 -6.87 -11.63 -7.34
N ALA A 67 -5.94 -11.69 -8.29
CA ALA A 67 -6.21 -11.21 -9.63
C ALA A 67 -6.86 -12.32 -10.44
N PHE A 68 -8.10 -12.06 -10.85
CA PHE A 68 -8.71 -12.84 -11.92
C PHE A 68 -7.94 -12.59 -13.21
N GLY A 69 -7.43 -13.65 -13.83
CA GLY A 69 -6.95 -13.57 -15.20
C GLY A 69 -8.06 -13.01 -16.11
N PRO A 70 -7.71 -12.37 -17.24
CA PRO A 70 -8.70 -11.95 -18.22
C PRO A 70 -9.48 -13.17 -18.72
N GLU A 71 -10.72 -12.94 -19.15
CA GLU A 71 -11.66 -13.98 -19.57
C GLU A 71 -10.97 -15.09 -20.39
N GLY A 72 -11.10 -16.34 -19.90
CA GLY A 72 -10.51 -17.52 -20.51
C GLY A 72 -9.14 -17.94 -19.97
N ALA A 73 -8.51 -17.14 -19.11
CA ALA A 73 -7.33 -17.59 -18.35
C ALA A 73 -7.79 -18.40 -17.12
N VAL A 74 -7.54 -19.72 -17.15
CA VAL A 74 -7.81 -20.62 -16.03
C VAL A 74 -6.67 -20.49 -15.01
N GLY A 75 -6.87 -19.70 -13.96
CA GLY A 75 -5.93 -19.59 -12.85
C GLY A 75 -6.22 -18.38 -11.96
N HIS A 76 -6.23 -18.61 -10.65
CA HIS A 76 -6.13 -17.55 -9.63
C HIS A 76 -4.64 -17.22 -9.47
N GLU A 77 -4.24 -15.98 -9.74
CA GLU A 77 -2.89 -15.51 -9.49
C GLU A 77 -2.91 -14.49 -8.36
N MET A 78 -2.36 -14.87 -7.20
CA MET A 78 -2.17 -13.94 -6.09
C MET A 78 -1.08 -12.92 -6.46
N GLN A 79 -1.50 -11.68 -6.66
CA GLN A 79 -0.59 -10.54 -6.81
C GLN A 79 -0.04 -10.17 -5.43
N GLN A 80 1.26 -9.90 -5.39
CA GLN A 80 1.97 -9.48 -4.18
C GLN A 80 2.60 -8.11 -4.42
N PHE A 81 2.27 -7.16 -3.56
CA PHE A 81 2.85 -5.82 -3.55
C PHE A 81 3.61 -5.64 -2.25
N SER A 82 4.89 -5.32 -2.32
CA SER A 82 5.75 -5.20 -1.14
C SER A 82 6.01 -3.74 -0.80
N PHE A 83 5.99 -3.42 0.49
CA PHE A 83 6.15 -2.06 0.99
C PHE A 83 7.08 -2.05 2.20
N LEU A 84 7.79 -0.94 2.37
CA LEU A 84 8.67 -0.68 3.51
C LEU A 84 8.00 0.31 4.47
N CYS A 85 8.00 -0.01 5.76
CA CYS A 85 7.65 0.94 6.81
C CYS A 85 8.77 1.97 7.00
N GLY A 86 8.42 3.26 6.96
CA GLY A 86 9.36 4.38 7.12
C GLY A 86 9.65 4.71 8.59
N ASN A 87 10.58 5.66 8.81
CA ASN A 87 10.83 6.25 10.14
C ASN A 87 11.14 5.25 11.27
N GLN A 88 11.82 4.14 10.95
CA GLN A 88 12.15 3.07 11.91
C GLN A 88 10.93 2.43 12.57
N THR A 89 9.79 2.40 11.86
CA THR A 89 8.58 1.71 12.30
C THR A 89 8.52 0.28 11.76
N MET A 90 7.62 -0.52 12.32
CA MET A 90 7.31 -1.87 11.87
C MET A 90 5.81 -2.00 11.60
N PHE A 91 5.45 -2.91 10.71
CA PHE A 91 4.06 -3.16 10.36
C PHE A 91 3.36 -3.86 11.52
N ASN A 92 2.42 -3.15 12.12
CA ASN A 92 1.55 -3.67 13.17
C ASN A 92 0.38 -4.41 12.52
N GLN A 93 0.42 -5.74 12.58
CA GLN A 93 -0.64 -6.56 12.01
C GLN A 93 -2.00 -6.35 12.69
N LEU A 94 -2.04 -5.90 13.95
CA LEU A 94 -3.29 -5.59 14.63
C LEU A 94 -4.01 -4.41 13.97
N SER A 95 -3.29 -3.32 13.70
CA SER A 95 -3.88 -2.10 13.13
C SER A 95 -3.81 -2.04 11.59
N LEU A 96 -3.12 -2.99 10.96
CA LEU A 96 -2.74 -2.99 9.53
C LEU A 96 -2.04 -1.70 9.08
N THR A 97 -1.22 -1.13 9.97
CA THR A 97 -0.48 0.11 9.72
C THR A 97 0.94 0.00 10.24
N CYS A 98 1.85 0.85 9.77
CA CYS A 98 3.17 0.98 10.37
C CYS A 98 3.06 1.74 11.70
N ALA A 99 3.66 1.19 12.76
CA ALA A 99 3.68 1.78 14.09
C ALA A 99 5.07 1.61 14.73
N TYR A 100 5.34 2.38 15.78
CA TYR A 100 6.53 2.15 16.61
C TYR A 100 6.41 0.81 17.34
N GLU A 101 7.56 0.23 17.68
CA GLU A 101 7.64 -1.09 18.33
C GLU A 101 6.82 -1.16 19.63
N ASP A 102 6.81 -0.07 20.41
CA ASP A 102 6.02 0.02 21.65
C ASP A 102 4.50 0.02 21.44
N ASP A 103 4.05 0.44 20.25
CA ASP A 103 2.63 0.55 19.88
C ASP A 103 2.17 -0.59 18.95
N ALA A 104 3.08 -1.49 18.56
CA ALA A 104 2.82 -2.59 17.66
C ALA A 104 2.70 -3.93 18.41
N VAL A 105 1.97 -4.89 17.83
CA VAL A 105 2.17 -6.28 18.24
C VAL A 105 3.59 -6.72 17.86
N PRO A 106 4.33 -7.43 18.74
CA PRO A 106 5.65 -7.92 18.41
C PRO A 106 5.66 -8.72 17.11
N CYS A 107 6.71 -8.58 16.32
CA CYS A 107 6.73 -9.12 14.95
C CYS A 107 6.52 -10.63 14.91
N GLU A 108 7.06 -11.34 15.89
CA GLU A 108 6.90 -12.79 16.06
C GLU A 108 5.44 -13.22 16.23
N ASN A 109 4.62 -12.35 16.84
CA ASN A 109 3.19 -12.55 17.04
C ASN A 109 2.32 -12.02 15.90
N ALA A 110 2.90 -11.35 14.89
CA ALA A 110 2.12 -10.74 13.82
C ALA A 110 1.19 -11.76 13.13
N LYS A 111 1.67 -12.98 12.87
CA LYS A 111 0.88 -14.04 12.23
C LYS A 111 -0.40 -14.38 12.98
N ASP A 112 -0.43 -14.23 14.30
CA ASP A 112 -1.61 -14.51 15.14
C ASP A 112 -2.79 -13.57 14.83
N PHE A 113 -2.52 -12.44 14.16
CA PHE A 113 -3.50 -11.41 13.80
C PHE A 113 -3.83 -11.37 12.30
N TYR A 114 -3.32 -12.31 11.48
CA TYR A 114 -3.64 -12.37 10.04
C TYR A 114 -5.14 -12.53 9.76
N TYR A 115 -5.91 -13.10 10.68
CA TYR A 115 -7.36 -13.27 10.53
C TYR A 115 -8.11 -11.94 10.40
N LEU A 116 -7.55 -10.83 10.88
CA LEU A 116 -8.16 -9.49 10.78
C LEU A 116 -8.31 -9.03 9.33
N ASN A 117 -7.55 -9.60 8.40
CA ASN A 117 -7.73 -9.34 6.98
C ASN A 117 -9.12 -9.72 6.46
N ALA A 118 -9.80 -10.66 7.12
CA ALA A 118 -11.16 -11.04 6.76
C ALA A 118 -12.19 -9.93 7.02
N ASN A 119 -11.87 -8.95 7.87
CA ASN A 119 -12.74 -7.81 8.15
C ASN A 119 -12.66 -6.72 7.07
N ILE A 120 -11.65 -6.78 6.19
CA ILE A 120 -11.41 -5.74 5.18
C ILE A 120 -12.50 -5.81 4.11
N GLY A 121 -13.17 -4.68 3.87
CA GLY A 121 -14.18 -4.55 2.83
C GLY A 121 -15.56 -5.07 3.22
N ASP A 122 -15.75 -5.62 4.42
CA ASP A 122 -17.08 -5.92 4.96
C ASP A 122 -17.67 -4.65 5.60
N PRO A 123 -18.76 -4.07 5.05
CA PRO A 123 -19.38 -2.87 5.60
C PRO A 123 -20.04 -3.07 6.98
N LYS A 124 -20.17 -4.32 7.45
CA LYS A 124 -20.76 -4.68 8.73
C LYS A 124 -19.74 -5.11 9.76
N ALA A 125 -18.52 -5.45 9.35
CA ALA A 125 -17.46 -5.82 10.27
C ALA A 125 -16.85 -4.56 10.89
N GLU A 126 -16.63 -4.61 12.21
CA GLU A 126 -15.70 -3.69 12.85
C GLU A 126 -14.28 -4.10 12.46
N PHE A 127 -13.40 -3.11 12.29
CA PHE A 127 -12.01 -3.38 11.95
C PHE A 127 -11.30 -4.16 13.07
N LEU A 128 -11.52 -3.74 14.32
CA LEU A 128 -11.07 -4.39 15.54
C LEU A 128 -12.22 -4.45 16.53
N SER A 129 -12.39 -5.60 17.18
CA SER A 129 -13.31 -5.80 18.30
C SER A 129 -12.60 -5.66 19.64
N ASP A 130 -13.37 -5.52 20.72
CA ASP A 130 -12.84 -5.51 22.08
C ASP A 130 -12.04 -6.79 22.42
N ASN A 131 -12.44 -7.94 21.86
CA ASN A 131 -11.72 -9.19 22.05
C ASN A 131 -10.32 -9.17 21.41
N ASP A 132 -10.18 -8.49 20.27
CA ASP A 132 -8.90 -8.37 19.55
C ASP A 132 -7.95 -7.48 20.34
N ILE A 133 -8.45 -6.38 20.92
CA ILE A 133 -7.70 -5.52 21.82
C ILE A 133 -7.29 -6.28 23.09
N GLN A 134 -8.18 -7.05 23.70
CA GLN A 134 -7.85 -7.85 24.88
C GLN A 134 -6.76 -8.90 24.60
N ARG A 135 -6.77 -9.50 23.40
CA ARG A 135 -5.73 -10.44 22.96
C ARG A 135 -4.38 -9.75 22.75
N ALA A 136 -4.38 -8.53 22.21
CA ALA A 136 -3.17 -7.77 21.94
C ALA A 136 -2.61 -7.05 23.18
N ALA A 137 -3.46 -6.68 24.14
CA ALA A 137 -3.09 -5.94 25.35
C ALA A 137 -1.88 -6.50 26.13
N PRO A 138 -1.73 -7.82 26.35
CA PRO A 138 -0.54 -8.34 27.02
C PRO A 138 0.74 -8.30 26.17
N LEU A 139 0.59 -8.18 24.84
CA LEU A 139 1.69 -8.22 23.87
C LEU A 139 2.22 -6.82 23.53
N VAL A 140 1.34 -5.82 23.43
CA VAL A 140 1.69 -4.46 23.03
C VAL A 140 2.18 -3.67 24.26
N PRO A 141 3.45 -3.22 24.29
CA PRO A 141 4.03 -2.54 25.45
C PRO A 141 3.22 -1.33 25.93
N SER A 142 2.81 -0.46 25.01
CA SER A 142 2.00 0.71 25.32
C SER A 142 0.65 0.35 25.91
N LEU A 143 -0.07 -0.66 25.38
CA LEU A 143 -1.35 -1.09 25.94
C LEU A 143 -1.18 -1.68 27.34
N LYS A 144 -0.12 -2.44 27.57
CA LYS A 144 0.20 -3.01 28.88
C LYS A 144 0.49 -1.93 29.92
N ALA A 145 1.22 -0.87 29.54
CA ALA A 145 1.53 0.26 30.40
C ALA A 145 0.27 1.02 30.84
N HIS A 146 -0.69 1.21 29.92
CA HIS A 146 -1.97 1.86 30.23
C HIS A 146 -2.94 0.91 30.98
N GLY A 147 -2.84 -0.40 30.76
CA GLY A 147 -3.58 -1.45 31.47
C GLY A 147 -3.26 -1.56 32.96
N ALA A 148 -2.06 -1.17 33.38
CA ALA A 148 -1.69 -1.10 34.80
C ALA A 148 -2.39 0.06 35.56
N GLY A 149 -3.09 0.95 34.86
CA GLY A 149 -3.84 2.08 35.44
C GLY A 149 -5.35 2.08 35.13
N LEU A 150 -5.84 1.14 34.31
CA LEU A 150 -7.26 1.01 33.98
C LEU A 150 -8.00 0.22 35.08
N SER A 151 -7.99 0.73 36.31
CA SER A 151 -9.17 0.56 37.15
C SER A 151 -10.32 1.22 36.39
N ALA A 152 -11.41 0.48 36.13
CA ALA A 152 -12.63 0.96 35.49
C ALA A 152 -13.33 2.04 36.34
N GLY A 153 -12.68 3.16 36.54
CA GLY A 153 -13.28 4.40 37.02
C GLY A 153 -14.02 5.05 35.85
N PRO A 154 -15.10 5.80 36.12
CA PRO A 154 -15.80 6.54 35.08
C PRO A 154 -14.79 7.48 34.41
N VAL A 155 -14.78 7.48 33.07
CA VAL A 155 -14.06 8.48 32.27
C VAL A 155 -14.55 9.85 32.74
N GLN A 156 -13.78 10.51 33.61
CA GLN A 156 -14.07 11.87 33.99
C GLN A 156 -13.77 12.73 32.77
N ALA A 157 -14.83 13.34 32.22
CA ALA A 157 -14.68 14.37 31.21
C ALA A 157 -13.63 15.38 31.68
N PRO A 158 -12.74 15.86 30.79
CA PRO A 158 -11.80 16.91 31.17
C PRO A 158 -12.60 18.07 31.79
N PRO A 159 -12.09 18.71 32.86
CA PRO A 159 -12.77 19.86 33.43
C PRO A 159 -12.95 20.88 32.31
N ALA A 160 -14.19 21.36 32.15
CA ALA A 160 -14.46 22.47 31.27
C ALA A 160 -13.55 23.62 31.72
N VAL A 161 -12.51 23.89 30.93
CA VAL A 161 -11.69 25.09 31.13
C VAL A 161 -12.64 26.25 30.89
N GLY A 162 -13.11 26.85 31.99
CA GLY A 162 -13.97 28.01 31.94
C GLY A 162 -13.28 29.06 31.09
N LEU A 163 -13.95 29.49 30.01
CA LEU A 163 -13.50 30.65 29.24
C LEU A 163 -13.31 31.80 30.23
N ALA A 164 -12.07 32.31 30.30
CA ALA A 164 -11.78 33.51 31.06
C ALA A 164 -12.74 34.63 30.64
N PRO A 165 -13.46 35.28 31.57
CA PRO A 165 -14.27 36.44 31.24
C PRO A 165 -13.30 37.62 31.00
N GLY A 166 -13.08 37.98 29.74
CA GLY A 166 -12.19 39.13 29.47
C GLY A 166 -11.96 39.54 28.02
N LEU A 167 -12.31 38.73 27.02
CA LEU A 167 -12.18 39.17 25.63
C LEU A 167 -13.46 39.86 25.18
N VAL A 168 -13.49 41.19 25.35
CA VAL A 168 -14.44 42.10 24.71
C VAL A 168 -14.40 41.83 23.21
N ARG A 169 -15.52 41.37 22.64
CA ARG A 169 -15.67 41.17 21.21
C ARG A 169 -15.61 42.54 20.53
N PRO A 170 -14.71 42.79 19.56
CA PRO A 170 -14.71 44.04 18.81
C PRO A 170 -16.05 44.18 18.05
N PRO A 171 -16.57 45.42 17.88
CA PRO A 171 -17.81 45.64 17.17
C PRO A 171 -17.67 45.19 15.72
N SER A 172 -18.66 44.42 15.26
CA SER A 172 -18.78 43.98 13.88
C SER A 172 -18.99 45.19 12.96
N GLY A 173 -17.93 45.66 12.32
CA GLY A 173 -18.02 46.54 11.17
C GLY A 173 -18.66 45.79 10.01
N GLY A 174 -19.87 46.20 9.62
CA GLY A 174 -20.55 45.67 8.44
C GLY A 174 -19.80 46.07 7.17
N LEU A 175 -19.38 45.08 6.38
CA LEU A 175 -18.90 45.31 5.02
C LEU A 175 -20.07 45.74 4.11
N PRO A 176 -19.90 46.74 3.24
CA PRO A 176 -20.94 47.16 2.32
C PRO A 176 -21.20 46.06 1.29
N ARG A 177 -22.48 45.66 1.17
CA ARG A 177 -22.96 44.77 0.11
C ARG A 177 -23.14 45.58 -1.18
N THR A 178 -22.15 45.53 -2.07
CA THR A 178 -22.37 45.84 -3.48
C THR A 178 -22.61 44.54 -4.25
N PRO A 179 -23.69 44.43 -5.04
CA PRO A 179 -23.90 43.25 -5.88
C PRO A 179 -23.02 43.34 -7.14
N PRO A 180 -22.37 42.26 -7.58
CA PRO A 180 -21.74 42.25 -8.89
C PRO A 180 -22.82 42.24 -9.97
N ARG A 181 -22.81 43.27 -10.82
CA ARG A 181 -23.55 43.28 -12.09
C ARG A 181 -22.96 42.24 -13.02
N GLY A 182 -23.83 41.44 -13.63
CA GLY A 182 -23.46 40.40 -14.59
C GLY A 182 -22.94 40.94 -15.92
N LEU A 183 -22.09 40.13 -16.56
CA LEU A 183 -21.66 40.11 -17.96
C LEU A 183 -20.76 38.86 -18.06
N GLY A 184 -20.84 37.91 -18.98
CA GLY A 184 -21.71 37.60 -20.11
C GLY A 184 -21.34 36.17 -20.53
N ARG A 185 -22.22 35.50 -21.29
CA ARG A 185 -21.93 34.18 -21.87
C ARG A 185 -20.76 34.30 -22.83
N GLY A 186 -19.72 33.49 -22.64
CA GLY A 186 -18.55 33.40 -23.52
C GLY A 186 -17.99 31.99 -23.55
N ALA A 187 -18.18 31.34 -24.70
CA ALA A 187 -17.44 30.25 -25.33
C ALA A 187 -16.86 29.10 -24.46
N ALA A 188 -17.32 27.89 -24.78
CA ALA A 188 -16.62 26.65 -24.50
C ALA A 188 -15.18 26.73 -25.04
N SER A 189 -14.19 26.61 -24.16
CA SER A 189 -12.80 26.43 -24.56
C SER A 189 -12.52 24.94 -24.72
N GLU A 190 -12.16 24.61 -25.95
CA GLU A 190 -11.68 23.33 -26.45
C GLU A 190 -10.63 22.69 -25.51
N LEU A 191 -10.88 21.44 -25.09
CA LEU A 191 -9.90 20.59 -24.42
C LEU A 191 -8.87 20.17 -25.47
N LYS A 192 -7.69 20.79 -25.43
CA LYS A 192 -6.58 20.39 -26.29
C LYS A 192 -5.90 19.17 -25.66
N GLU A 193 -5.96 18.03 -26.35
CA GLU A 193 -5.19 16.82 -26.03
C GLU A 193 -3.71 17.17 -25.88
N VAL A 194 -3.14 16.83 -24.73
CA VAL A 194 -1.70 16.86 -24.51
C VAL A 194 -1.17 15.52 -25.00
N THR A 195 -0.70 15.49 -26.25
CA THR A 195 0.06 14.36 -26.79
C THR A 195 1.37 14.24 -26.00
N VAL A 196 1.51 13.16 -25.23
CA VAL A 196 2.77 12.80 -24.57
C VAL A 196 3.72 12.27 -25.65
N THR A 197 4.64 13.12 -26.10
CA THR A 197 5.73 12.71 -26.98
C THR A 197 6.71 11.83 -26.20
N ALA A 198 6.97 10.62 -26.68
CA ALA A 198 7.95 9.72 -26.10
C ALA A 198 9.37 10.34 -26.12
N PRO A 199 10.22 10.08 -25.11
CA PRO A 199 11.61 10.51 -25.13
C PRO A 199 12.40 9.78 -26.24
N PRO A 200 13.45 10.42 -26.81
CA PRO A 200 14.26 9.79 -27.84
C PRO A 200 15.02 8.58 -27.28
N THR A 201 14.90 7.45 -27.98
CA THR A 201 15.70 6.24 -27.74
C THR A 201 17.15 6.50 -28.08
N THR A 202 18.03 6.47 -27.07
CA THR A 202 19.48 6.40 -27.27
C THR A 202 19.88 5.00 -27.73
N PRO A 203 20.72 4.84 -28.76
CA PRO A 203 21.21 3.54 -29.16
C PRO A 203 22.21 3.00 -28.13
N SER A 204 22.03 1.74 -27.75
CA SER A 204 22.95 0.98 -26.89
C SER A 204 24.30 0.77 -27.59
N PRO A 205 25.44 0.79 -26.86
CA PRO A 205 26.74 0.43 -27.42
C PRO A 205 26.83 -1.08 -27.70
N PRO A 206 27.64 -1.50 -28.70
CA PRO A 206 27.83 -2.91 -29.02
C PRO A 206 28.56 -3.66 -27.90
N SER A 207 28.04 -4.83 -27.56
CA SER A 207 28.65 -5.81 -26.67
C SER A 207 29.95 -6.36 -27.26
N THR A 208 31.09 -6.03 -26.65
CA THR A 208 32.35 -6.72 -26.89
C THR A 208 32.35 -8.06 -26.17
N THR A 209 32.37 -9.14 -26.94
CA THR A 209 32.60 -10.50 -26.47
C THR A 209 34.03 -10.61 -25.93
N GLN A 210 34.18 -10.71 -24.61
CA GLN A 210 35.42 -11.18 -23.99
C GLN A 210 35.47 -12.71 -24.16
N LYS A 211 36.52 -13.17 -24.82
CA LYS A 211 36.86 -14.56 -25.06
C LYS A 211 37.78 -14.95 -23.90
N GLU A 212 37.24 -15.59 -22.87
CA GLU A 212 38.06 -16.27 -21.88
C GLU A 212 38.55 -17.60 -22.46
N GLU A 213 39.81 -17.89 -22.13
CA GLU A 213 40.66 -19.00 -22.55
C GLU A 213 40.21 -20.35 -21.96
#